data_AF-A0AAV1JTY8-F1
#
_entry.id   AF-A0AAV1JTY8-F1
#
_cell.length_a   1.000
_cell.length_b   1.000
_cell.length_c   1.000
_cell.angle_alpha   90.00
_cell.angle_beta   90.00
_cell.angle_gamma   90.00
#
_symmetry.space_group_name_H-M   'P 1'
#
loop_
_entity.id
_entity.type
_entity.pdbx_description
1 polymer ?
#
loop_
_entity_poly.entity_id
_entity_poly.type
_entity_poly.pdbx_seq_one_letter_code
_entity_poly.pdbx_strand_id
1 'polypeptide(L)'
;MHSPNVSSSPSYKNLKYKHSQSPIELKEKMRKDYKSKVRNCRDMLLNRLRGPEVASDLRGKLTDLYKDMFDSINLSLNEEENDVLEVIKQELIQEELDWFNEEYEKYQMDNVDWSSYHNEDHVICPICQKNNFKLKNRLLSCEQCKIEIKTDNITLGEIKKNIYQCMERHSTKCDSNVQFSVISESGSSHIYLICDACIDMQLIV
;
A
#
# COMPACT_ATOMS: atom_id res chain seq x y z
N MET A 1 -42.14 -32.87 70.65
CA MET A 1 -41.07 -31.87 70.60
C MET A 1 -39.77 -32.58 70.17
N HIS A 2 -39.26 -32.16 69.00
CA HIS A 2 -37.88 -32.26 68.47
C HIS A 2 -37.12 -33.60 68.39
N SER A 3 -36.98 -34.08 67.15
CA SER A 3 -35.72 -34.61 66.55
C SER A 3 -35.01 -33.46 65.79
N PRO A 4 -33.77 -33.57 65.21
CA PRO A 4 -32.83 -34.71 65.12
C PRO A 4 -31.31 -34.38 65.34
N ASN A 5 -30.49 -35.44 65.32
CA ASN A 5 -29.13 -35.59 64.76
C ASN A 5 -28.15 -34.41 64.71
N VAL A 6 -27.01 -34.59 65.39
CA VAL A 6 -25.76 -33.87 65.07
C VAL A 6 -24.80 -34.86 64.39
N SER A 7 -24.89 -34.95 63.07
CA SER A 7 -23.82 -35.52 62.23
C SER A 7 -22.75 -34.45 62.04
N SER A 8 -21.58 -34.65 62.63
CA SER A 8 -20.40 -33.81 62.44
C SER A 8 -19.98 -33.81 60.97
N SER A 9 -20.17 -32.68 60.30
CA SER A 9 -19.69 -32.48 58.92
C SER A 9 -18.17 -32.33 58.90
N PRO A 10 -17.45 -32.89 57.90
CA PRO A 10 -16.02 -32.70 57.78
C PRO A 10 -15.72 -31.23 57.46
N SER A 11 -14.88 -30.61 58.29
CA SER A 11 -14.41 -29.24 58.11
C SER A 11 -13.35 -29.19 57.00
N TYR A 12 -13.73 -28.85 55.77
CA TYR A 12 -12.83 -28.59 54.65
C TYR A 12 -12.04 -27.28 54.84
N LYS A 13 -11.02 -27.29 55.71
CA LYS A 13 -10.22 -26.08 56.01
C LYS A 13 -9.07 -25.79 55.04
N ASN A 14 -8.91 -26.53 53.94
CA ASN A 14 -7.78 -26.33 53.03
C ASN A 14 -8.10 -26.55 51.54
N LEU A 15 -9.28 -26.15 51.07
CA LEU A 15 -9.46 -25.94 49.62
C LEU A 15 -8.78 -24.61 49.27
N LYS A 16 -7.49 -24.68 48.91
CA LYS A 16 -6.83 -23.57 48.21
C LYS A 16 -7.56 -23.40 46.88
N TYR A 17 -8.53 -22.50 46.85
CA TYR A 17 -9.12 -22.04 45.60
C TYR A 17 -7.96 -21.44 44.79
N LYS A 18 -7.48 -22.16 43.77
CA LYS A 18 -6.63 -21.53 42.75
C LYS A 18 -7.48 -20.39 42.22
N HIS A 19 -7.06 -19.15 42.47
CA HIS A 19 -7.70 -17.97 41.91
C HIS A 19 -7.73 -18.16 40.39
N SER A 20 -8.88 -18.58 39.85
CA SER A 20 -9.08 -18.58 38.40
C SER A 20 -8.92 -17.13 37.97
N GLN A 21 -7.99 -16.87 37.05
CA GLN A 21 -7.80 -15.52 36.50
C GLN A 21 -9.16 -15.02 36.03
N SER A 22 -9.49 -13.75 36.32
CA SER A 22 -10.78 -13.21 35.87
C SER A 22 -10.82 -13.28 34.33
N PRO A 23 -12.00 -13.46 33.70
CA PRO A 23 -12.10 -13.51 32.24
C PRO A 23 -11.46 -12.32 31.53
N ILE A 24 -11.45 -11.15 32.19
CA ILE A 24 -10.78 -9.93 31.71
C ILE A 24 -9.25 -10.05 31.77
N GLU A 25 -8.71 -10.53 32.89
CA GLU A 25 -7.26 -10.77 33.04
C GLU A 25 -6.74 -11.84 32.08
N LEU A 26 -7.55 -12.89 31.84
CA LEU A 26 -7.24 -13.93 30.86
C LEU A 26 -7.24 -13.35 29.44
N LYS A 27 -8.25 -12.56 29.08
CA LYS A 27 -8.32 -11.88 27.78
C LYS A 27 -7.14 -10.94 27.56
N GLU A 28 -6.77 -10.15 28.56
CA GLU A 28 -5.62 -9.23 28.47
C GLU A 28 -4.28 -9.97 28.39
N LYS A 29 -4.13 -11.08 29.13
CA LYS A 29 -2.96 -11.94 29.02
C LYS A 29 -2.87 -12.58 27.63
N MET A 30 -3.95 -13.12 27.11
CA MET A 30 -4.00 -13.70 25.76
C MET A 30 -3.68 -12.65 24.70
N ARG A 31 -4.21 -11.43 24.83
CA ARG A 31 -3.90 -10.29 23.96
C ARG A 31 -2.42 -9.93 24.01
N LYS A 32 -1.82 -9.87 25.20
CA LYS A 32 -0.38 -9.58 25.38
C LYS A 32 0.51 -10.67 24.78
N ASP A 33 0.16 -11.93 25.02
CA ASP A 33 0.91 -13.09 24.52
C ASP A 33 0.81 -13.17 22.99
N TYR A 34 -0.37 -12.90 22.42
CA TYR A 34 -0.57 -12.84 20.98
C TYR A 34 0.21 -11.68 20.34
N LYS A 35 0.13 -10.46 20.89
CA LYS A 35 0.93 -9.30 20.42
C LYS A 35 2.43 -9.57 20.46
N SER A 36 2.92 -10.23 21.51
CA SER A 36 4.33 -10.62 21.64
C SER A 36 4.73 -11.63 20.57
N LYS A 37 3.89 -12.65 20.32
CA LYS A 37 4.11 -13.65 19.27
C LYS A 37 4.14 -13.01 17.89
N VAL A 38 3.14 -12.19 17.53
CA VAL A 38 3.09 -11.49 16.24
C VAL A 38 4.33 -10.64 16.02
N ARG A 39 4.78 -9.90 17.04
CA ARG A 39 6.01 -9.10 16.98
C ARG A 39 7.24 -9.96 16.73
N ASN A 40 7.41 -11.05 17.47
CA ASN A 40 8.53 -11.97 17.28
C ASN A 40 8.52 -12.61 15.88
N CYS A 41 7.34 -12.95 15.36
CA CYS A 41 7.17 -13.47 14.00
C CYS A 41 7.62 -12.43 12.96
N ARG A 42 7.16 -11.18 13.12
CA ARG A 42 7.56 -10.06 12.26
C ARG A 42 9.08 -9.84 12.26
N ASP A 43 9.70 -9.85 13.42
CA ASP A 43 11.16 -9.67 13.56
C ASP A 43 11.93 -10.83 12.91
N MET A 44 11.46 -12.07 13.05
CA MET A 44 12.03 -13.24 12.37
C MET A 44 11.92 -13.14 10.85
N LEU A 45 10.76 -12.70 10.34
CA LEU A 45 10.54 -12.48 8.91
C LEU A 45 11.48 -11.39 8.38
N LEU A 46 11.53 -10.23 9.04
CA LEU A 46 12.41 -9.12 8.66
C LEU A 46 13.89 -9.53 8.66
N ASN A 47 14.32 -10.39 9.59
CA ASN A 47 15.69 -10.91 9.62
C ASN A 47 15.98 -11.91 8.48
N ARG A 48 15.00 -12.74 8.08
CA ARG A 48 15.14 -13.64 6.92
C ARG A 48 15.16 -12.86 5.60
N LEU A 49 14.35 -11.81 5.49
CA LEU A 49 14.26 -10.96 4.29
C LEU A 49 15.49 -10.08 4.06
N ARG A 50 16.29 -9.82 5.09
CA ARG A 50 17.59 -9.13 4.97
C ARG A 50 18.71 -10.03 4.42
N GLY A 51 18.43 -11.32 4.16
CA GLY A 51 19.35 -12.25 3.51
C GLY A 51 19.46 -12.06 1.98
N PRO A 52 20.43 -12.71 1.31
CA PRO A 52 20.77 -12.45 -0.09
C PRO A 52 19.78 -12.98 -1.15
N GLU A 53 18.61 -13.50 -0.77
CA GLU A 53 17.67 -14.11 -1.72
C GLU A 53 16.72 -13.09 -2.36
N VAL A 54 16.94 -12.86 -3.65
CA VAL A 54 16.26 -11.91 -4.53
C VAL A 54 14.78 -12.27 -4.77
N ALA A 55 13.89 -11.38 -4.31
CA ALA A 55 12.77 -10.72 -4.99
C ALA A 55 12.02 -11.33 -6.20
N SER A 56 11.95 -12.66 -6.37
CA SER A 56 11.10 -13.22 -7.46
C SER A 56 9.62 -13.35 -7.06
N ASP A 57 9.31 -13.55 -5.78
CA ASP A 57 7.93 -13.51 -5.26
C ASP A 57 7.96 -13.31 -3.75
N LEU A 58 8.41 -12.11 -3.34
CA LEU A 58 8.49 -11.74 -1.93
C LEU A 58 7.11 -11.79 -1.28
N ARG A 59 6.07 -11.38 -2.01
CA ARG A 59 4.70 -11.28 -1.51
C ARG A 59 4.06 -12.66 -1.32
N GLY A 60 4.21 -13.58 -2.27
CA GLY A 60 3.73 -14.96 -2.14
C GLY A 60 4.41 -15.69 -0.99
N LYS A 61 5.76 -15.63 -0.93
CA LYS A 61 6.52 -16.22 0.18
C LYS A 61 6.16 -15.65 1.54
N LEU A 62 5.93 -14.33 1.64
CA LEU A 62 5.45 -13.71 2.88
C LEU A 62 4.07 -14.23 3.24
N THR A 63 3.16 -14.30 2.27
CA THR A 63 1.79 -14.78 2.49
C THR A 63 1.77 -16.22 2.97
N ASP A 64 2.59 -17.09 2.39
CA ASP A 64 2.66 -18.51 2.76
C ASP A 64 3.31 -18.70 4.13
N LEU A 65 4.36 -17.93 4.45
CA LEU A 65 4.95 -17.94 5.80
C LEU A 65 3.99 -17.40 6.86
N TYR A 66 3.21 -16.37 6.56
CA TYR A 66 2.19 -15.86 7.47
C TYR A 66 1.09 -16.90 7.72
N LYS A 67 0.64 -17.62 6.68
CA LYS A 67 -0.39 -18.66 6.80
C LYS A 67 0.11 -19.88 7.59
N ASP A 68 1.26 -20.44 7.24
CA ASP A 68 1.86 -21.59 7.94
C ASP A 68 2.15 -21.27 9.43
N MET A 69 2.54 -20.02 9.70
CA MET A 69 2.76 -19.56 11.07
C MET A 69 1.46 -19.32 11.84
N PHE A 70 0.36 -18.97 11.17
CA PHE A 70 -0.96 -18.86 11.79
C PHE A 70 -1.58 -20.23 12.07
N ASP A 71 -1.43 -21.16 11.13
CA ASP A 71 -1.92 -22.54 11.22
C ASP A 71 -1.15 -23.35 12.29
N SER A 72 0.12 -22.99 12.55
CA SER A 72 0.92 -23.55 13.64
C SER A 72 0.63 -22.94 15.02
N ILE A 73 -0.13 -21.83 15.08
CA ILE A 73 -0.77 -21.34 16.32
C ILE A 73 -2.09 -22.12 16.55
N ASN A 74 -2.11 -23.42 16.26
CA ASN A 74 -3.12 -24.33 16.78
C ASN A 74 -2.89 -24.49 18.30
N LEU A 75 -3.34 -23.47 19.04
CA LEU A 75 -3.53 -23.57 20.47
C LEU A 75 -4.64 -24.60 20.67
N SER A 76 -4.41 -25.62 21.50
CA SER A 76 -5.44 -26.57 21.91
C SER A 76 -6.43 -25.88 22.85
N LEU A 77 -7.20 -24.95 22.29
CA LEU A 77 -8.19 -24.13 22.94
C LEU A 77 -9.54 -24.85 22.87
N ASN A 78 -10.34 -24.67 23.91
CA ASN A 78 -11.75 -25.03 23.82
C ASN A 78 -12.50 -24.01 22.92
N GLU A 79 -13.72 -24.37 22.52
CA GLU A 79 -14.50 -23.62 21.53
C GLU A 79 -14.68 -22.14 21.90
N GLU A 80 -14.90 -21.85 23.19
CA GLU A 80 -15.03 -20.49 23.74
C GLU A 80 -13.73 -19.67 23.65
N GLU A 81 -12.58 -20.28 23.94
CA GLU A 81 -11.27 -19.62 23.83
C GLU A 81 -10.88 -19.36 22.37
N ASN A 82 -11.34 -20.22 21.45
CA ASN A 82 -11.13 -20.05 20.01
C ASN A 82 -11.95 -18.88 19.46
N ASP A 83 -13.20 -18.73 19.88
CA ASP A 83 -14.06 -17.61 19.48
C ASP A 83 -13.48 -16.26 19.96
N VAL A 84 -12.95 -16.22 21.19
CA VAL A 84 -12.28 -15.03 21.73
C VAL A 84 -11.01 -14.71 20.94
N LEU A 85 -10.25 -15.72 20.49
CA LEU A 85 -9.04 -15.53 19.70
C LEU A 85 -9.35 -14.95 18.30
N GLU A 86 -10.41 -15.41 17.65
CA GLU A 86 -10.84 -14.88 16.34
C GLU A 86 -11.29 -13.42 16.43
N VAL A 87 -12.01 -13.04 17.49
CA VAL A 87 -12.35 -11.63 17.74
C VAL A 87 -11.09 -10.78 17.92
N ILE A 88 -10.12 -11.25 18.71
CA ILE A 88 -8.84 -10.54 18.93
C ILE A 88 -8.05 -10.41 17.62
N LYS A 89 -8.06 -11.45 16.78
CA LYS A 89 -7.40 -11.42 15.46
C LYS A 89 -8.01 -10.36 14.55
N GLN A 90 -9.34 -10.30 14.47
CA GLN A 90 -10.04 -9.31 13.67
C GLN A 90 -9.79 -7.87 14.15
N GLU A 91 -9.81 -7.65 15.48
CA GLU A 91 -9.46 -6.34 16.08
C GLU A 91 -8.06 -5.88 15.64
N LEU A 92 -7.07 -6.79 15.68
CA LEU A 92 -5.68 -6.45 15.33
C LEU A 92 -5.47 -6.19 13.84
N ILE A 93 -6.16 -6.92 12.98
CA ILE A 93 -6.13 -6.67 11.53
C ILE A 93 -6.72 -5.29 11.23
N GLN A 94 -7.83 -4.93 11.90
CA GLN A 94 -8.44 -3.61 11.72
C GLN A 94 -7.52 -2.48 12.21
N GLU A 95 -6.88 -2.64 13.38
CA GLU A 95 -5.90 -1.68 13.90
C GLU A 95 -4.74 -1.43 12.91
N GLU A 96 -4.22 -2.48 12.27
CA GLU A 96 -3.14 -2.34 11.26
C GLU A 96 -3.62 -1.68 9.97
N LEU A 97 -4.83 -1.99 9.51
CA LEU A 97 -5.42 -1.37 8.30
C LEU A 97 -5.70 0.12 8.51
N ASP A 98 -6.25 0.49 9.67
CA ASP A 98 -6.52 1.89 10.00
C ASP A 98 -5.21 2.68 10.07
N TRP A 99 -4.18 2.12 10.72
CA TRP A 99 -2.85 2.73 10.75
C TRP A 99 -2.25 2.91 9.34
N PHE A 100 -2.38 1.91 8.47
CA PHE A 100 -1.90 2.00 7.09
C PHE A 100 -2.63 3.10 6.30
N ASN A 101 -3.95 3.20 6.47
CA ASN A 101 -4.74 4.23 5.80
C ASN A 101 -4.37 5.63 6.29
N GLU A 102 -4.24 5.84 7.61
CA GLU A 102 -3.81 7.12 8.16
C GLU A 102 -2.41 7.53 7.67
N GLU A 103 -1.48 6.58 7.61
CA GLU A 103 -0.12 6.83 7.12
C GLU A 103 -0.12 7.13 5.61
N TYR A 104 -0.94 6.43 4.83
CA TYR A 104 -1.13 6.71 3.41
C TYR A 104 -1.73 8.10 3.19
N GLU A 105 -2.76 8.48 3.93
CA GLU A 105 -3.36 9.82 3.87
C GLU A 105 -2.36 10.91 4.25
N LYS A 106 -1.60 10.73 5.33
CA LYS A 106 -0.50 11.66 5.70
C LYS A 106 0.53 11.78 4.60
N TYR A 107 0.97 10.67 4.02
CA TYR A 107 1.94 10.69 2.91
C TYR A 107 1.41 11.45 1.69
N GLN A 108 0.13 11.27 1.36
CA GLN A 108 -0.54 11.99 0.27
C GLN A 108 -0.67 13.49 0.55
N MET A 109 -0.81 13.89 1.82
CA MET A 109 -0.89 15.29 2.22
C MET A 109 0.48 15.97 2.36
N ASP A 110 1.51 15.25 2.82
CA ASP A 110 2.81 15.82 3.17
C ASP A 110 3.84 15.79 2.02
N ASN A 111 3.61 15.05 0.92
CA ASN A 111 4.63 14.85 -0.14
C ASN A 111 4.22 15.22 -1.57
N VAL A 112 3.18 16.03 -1.78
CA VAL A 112 2.98 16.64 -3.11
C VAL A 112 3.11 18.15 -3.02
N ASP A 113 4.36 18.60 -3.05
CA ASP A 113 4.67 19.98 -3.40
C ASP A 113 4.35 20.23 -4.88
N TRP A 114 3.07 20.49 -5.16
CA TRP A 114 2.58 20.92 -6.47
C TRP A 114 3.19 22.25 -6.93
N SER A 115 3.88 23.01 -6.06
CA SER A 115 4.50 24.27 -6.47
C SER A 115 5.63 24.03 -7.49
N SER A 116 6.38 22.94 -7.33
CA SER A 116 7.37 22.48 -8.31
C SER A 116 6.73 22.03 -9.64
N TYR A 117 5.48 21.53 -9.61
CA TYR A 117 4.69 21.18 -10.79
C TYR A 117 4.24 22.41 -11.58
N HIS A 118 4.22 23.59 -10.97
CA HIS A 118 3.91 24.86 -11.64
C HIS A 118 5.15 25.62 -12.14
N ASN A 119 6.36 25.09 -11.95
CA ASN A 119 7.52 25.65 -12.65
C ASN A 119 7.35 25.40 -14.16
N GLU A 120 7.10 26.48 -14.91
CA GLU A 120 6.92 26.46 -16.37
C GLU A 120 8.18 25.97 -17.10
N ASP A 121 9.34 26.06 -16.44
CA ASP A 121 10.64 25.67 -16.97
C ASP A 121 10.87 24.15 -17.00
N HIS A 122 10.01 23.36 -16.36
CA HIS A 122 10.18 21.90 -16.25
C HIS A 122 8.98 21.15 -16.84
N VAL A 123 9.25 20.38 -17.89
CA VAL A 123 8.28 19.51 -18.56
C VAL A 123 8.83 18.10 -18.61
N ILE A 124 8.21 17.18 -17.89
CA ILE A 124 8.59 15.76 -17.92
C ILE A 124 8.30 15.21 -19.31
N CYS A 125 9.23 14.47 -19.90
CA CYS A 125 9.02 13.83 -21.19
C CYS A 125 7.90 12.79 -21.07
N PRO A 126 6.77 12.94 -21.80
CA PRO A 126 5.62 12.06 -21.65
C PRO A 126 5.85 10.67 -22.27
N ILE A 127 6.88 10.52 -23.11
CA ILE A 127 7.27 9.25 -23.72
C ILE A 127 7.94 8.31 -22.70
N CYS A 128 8.97 8.79 -21.99
CA CYS A 128 9.73 7.94 -21.07
C CYS A 128 9.40 8.15 -19.60
N GLN A 129 8.81 9.30 -19.24
CA GLN A 129 8.51 9.70 -17.86
C GLN A 129 9.73 9.68 -16.91
N LYS A 130 10.95 9.70 -17.47
CA LYS A 130 12.23 9.54 -16.74
C LYS A 130 13.12 10.78 -16.75
N ASN A 131 12.90 11.70 -17.68
CA ASN A 131 13.71 12.92 -17.80
C ASN A 131 12.85 14.09 -18.28
N ASN A 132 13.29 15.31 -17.99
CA ASN A 132 12.64 16.52 -18.50
C ASN A 132 13.04 16.79 -19.95
N PHE A 133 12.13 17.39 -20.71
CA PHE A 133 12.47 18.00 -21.98
C PHE A 133 13.41 19.18 -21.78
N LYS A 134 14.31 19.36 -22.75
CA LYS A 134 15.15 20.54 -22.89
C LYS A 134 14.79 21.23 -24.19
N LEU A 135 14.51 22.53 -24.12
CA LEU A 135 14.27 23.37 -25.29
C LEU A 135 15.46 24.31 -25.48
N LYS A 136 16.20 24.16 -26.58
CA LYS A 136 17.32 25.04 -26.92
C LYS A 136 17.27 25.36 -28.41
N ASN A 137 17.36 26.65 -28.76
CA ASN A 137 17.36 27.11 -30.16
C ASN A 137 16.23 26.49 -31.01
N ARG A 138 14.99 26.44 -30.46
CA ARG A 138 13.81 25.84 -31.13
C ARG A 138 13.87 24.32 -31.35
N LEU A 139 14.75 23.63 -30.62
CA LEU A 139 14.85 22.18 -30.63
C LEU A 139 14.42 21.64 -29.27
N LEU A 140 13.29 20.94 -29.25
CA LEU A 140 12.82 20.17 -28.11
C LEU A 140 13.50 18.81 -28.11
N SER A 141 14.15 18.45 -27.01
CA SER A 141 14.93 17.22 -26.91
C SER A 141 14.75 16.47 -25.61
N CYS A 142 14.85 15.15 -25.66
CA CYS A 142 14.91 14.29 -24.48
C CYS A 142 16.12 13.36 -24.59
N GLU A 143 17.07 13.48 -23.66
CA GLU A 143 18.31 12.70 -23.67
C GLU A 143 18.07 11.19 -23.50
N GLN A 144 17.04 10.80 -22.76
CA GLN A 144 16.73 9.38 -22.52
C GLN A 144 16.08 8.72 -23.74
N CYS A 145 15.16 9.43 -24.41
CA CYS A 145 14.50 8.90 -25.61
C CYS A 145 15.32 9.13 -26.89
N LYS A 146 16.33 10.00 -26.84
CA LYS A 146 17.08 10.51 -28.00
C LYS A 146 16.17 11.12 -29.07
N ILE A 147 15.09 11.77 -28.62
CA ILE A 147 14.14 12.47 -29.49
C ILE A 147 14.62 13.90 -29.67
N GLU A 148 14.53 14.39 -30.90
CA GLU A 148 14.76 15.79 -31.27
C GLU A 148 13.62 16.26 -32.18
N ILE A 149 12.94 17.32 -31.78
CA ILE A 149 11.78 17.88 -32.48
C ILE A 149 12.02 19.37 -32.69
N LYS A 150 11.92 19.81 -33.94
CA LYS A 150 11.97 21.23 -34.28
C LYS A 150 10.62 21.86 -33.97
N THR A 151 10.63 22.98 -33.26
CA THR A 151 9.41 23.67 -32.84
C THR A 151 9.35 25.10 -33.38
N ASP A 152 8.16 25.59 -33.70
CA ASP A 152 7.96 26.93 -34.25
C ASP A 152 7.75 27.96 -33.13
N ASN A 153 8.83 28.36 -32.45
CA ASN A 153 8.82 29.36 -31.37
C ASN A 153 7.95 29.03 -30.15
N ILE A 154 7.58 27.77 -29.93
CA ILE A 154 6.85 27.37 -28.72
C ILE A 154 7.79 27.31 -27.51
N THR A 155 7.30 27.74 -26.35
CA THR A 155 7.99 27.67 -25.06
C THR A 155 7.71 26.35 -24.33
N LEU A 156 8.55 25.99 -23.34
CA LEU A 156 8.28 24.81 -22.51
C LEU A 156 6.96 24.93 -21.74
N GLY A 157 6.61 26.12 -21.25
CA GLY A 157 5.33 26.37 -20.58
C GLY A 157 4.12 26.11 -21.49
N GLU A 158 4.18 26.52 -22.75
CA GLU A 158 3.13 26.24 -23.75
C GLU A 158 3.03 24.74 -24.06
N ILE A 159 4.16 24.05 -24.22
CA ILE A 159 4.18 22.59 -24.42
C ILE A 159 3.51 21.88 -23.23
N LYS A 160 3.87 22.29 -22.02
CA LYS A 160 3.29 21.76 -20.78
C LYS A 160 1.77 21.96 -20.74
N LYS A 161 1.32 23.17 -21.05
CA LYS A 161 -0.11 23.49 -21.14
C LYS A 161 -0.82 22.64 -22.19
N ASN A 162 -0.24 22.45 -23.37
CA ASN A 162 -0.80 21.61 -24.42
C ASN A 162 -0.95 20.15 -23.97
N ILE A 163 0.06 19.58 -23.31
CA ILE A 163 -0.01 18.22 -22.74
C ILE A 163 -1.19 18.11 -21.78
N TYR A 164 -1.31 19.04 -20.82
CA TYR A 164 -2.41 19.02 -19.84
C TYR A 164 -3.78 19.18 -20.48
N GLN A 165 -3.92 20.11 -21.41
CA GLN A 165 -5.20 20.32 -22.10
C GLN A 165 -5.61 19.10 -22.92
N CYS A 166 -4.66 18.41 -23.57
CA CYS A 166 -4.96 17.19 -24.31
C CYS A 166 -5.42 16.06 -23.38
N MET A 167 -4.74 15.89 -22.24
CA MET A 167 -5.09 14.91 -21.22
C MET A 167 -6.45 15.21 -20.57
N GLU A 168 -6.71 16.45 -20.18
CA GLU A 168 -7.98 16.88 -19.58
C GLU A 168 -9.13 16.71 -20.58
N ARG A 169 -8.93 17.12 -21.84
CA ARG A 169 -9.93 16.90 -22.90
C ARG A 169 -10.26 15.42 -23.08
N HIS A 170 -9.25 14.55 -23.03
CA HIS A 170 -9.46 13.11 -23.11
C HIS A 170 -10.22 12.58 -21.89
N SER A 171 -9.81 12.97 -20.67
CA SER A 171 -10.40 12.45 -19.43
C SER A 171 -11.88 12.83 -19.26
N THR A 172 -12.35 13.92 -19.87
CA THR A 172 -13.80 14.23 -19.90
C THR A 172 -14.65 13.20 -20.67
N LYS A 173 -14.03 12.38 -21.52
CA LYS A 173 -14.72 11.43 -22.42
C LYS A 173 -14.33 9.97 -22.18
N CYS A 174 -13.17 9.72 -21.60
CA CYS A 174 -12.62 8.37 -21.47
C CYS A 174 -11.68 8.26 -20.26
N ASP A 175 -11.91 7.24 -19.44
CA ASP A 175 -11.09 6.92 -18.26
C ASP A 175 -9.92 5.97 -18.57
N SER A 176 -9.72 5.60 -19.84
CA SER A 176 -8.61 4.72 -20.23
C SER A 176 -7.29 5.46 -20.25
N ASN A 177 -6.20 4.73 -20.05
CA ASN A 177 -4.86 5.29 -20.11
C ASN A 177 -4.51 5.72 -21.54
N VAL A 178 -3.88 6.89 -21.65
CA VAL A 178 -3.35 7.42 -22.91
C VAL A 178 -1.89 7.02 -23.08
N GLN A 179 -1.46 6.85 -24.32
CA GLN A 179 -0.07 6.67 -24.70
C GLN A 179 0.45 7.90 -25.44
N PHE A 180 1.75 8.15 -25.32
CA PHE A 180 2.41 9.20 -26.08
C PHE A 180 3.37 8.57 -27.07
N SER A 181 3.36 9.06 -28.31
CA SER A 181 4.22 8.55 -29.38
C SER A 181 4.79 9.67 -30.22
N VAL A 182 6.01 9.46 -30.72
CA VAL A 182 6.61 10.36 -31.71
C VAL A 182 6.34 9.82 -33.10
N ILE A 183 5.80 10.66 -33.97
CA ILE A 183 5.56 10.34 -35.38
C ILE A 183 6.38 11.30 -36.23
N SER A 184 7.23 10.74 -37.08
CA SER A 184 8.06 11.51 -38.01
C SER A 184 7.43 11.51 -39.40
N GLU A 185 7.17 12.70 -39.94
CA GLU A 185 6.62 12.90 -41.27
C GLU A 185 7.44 13.97 -42.01
N SER A 186 7.90 13.61 -43.22
CA SER A 186 8.50 14.55 -44.18
C SER A 186 9.67 15.41 -43.63
N GLY A 187 10.46 14.86 -42.70
CA GLY A 187 11.59 15.55 -42.07
C GLY A 187 11.25 16.39 -40.84
N SER A 188 10.00 16.33 -40.38
CA SER A 188 9.54 16.86 -39.10
C SER A 188 9.11 15.72 -38.18
N SER A 189 9.27 15.90 -36.87
CA SER A 189 8.85 14.92 -35.86
C SER A 189 7.88 15.59 -34.92
N HIS A 190 6.80 14.89 -34.58
CA HIS A 190 5.70 15.42 -33.79
C HIS A 190 5.35 14.45 -32.66
N ILE A 191 4.85 14.95 -31.54
CA ILE A 191 4.36 14.13 -30.42
C ILE A 191 2.85 14.09 -30.46
N TYR A 192 2.31 12.88 -30.38
CA TYR A 192 0.88 12.63 -30.27
C TYR A 192 0.53 11.98 -28.95
N LEU A 193 -0.63 12.36 -28.41
CA LEU A 193 -1.40 11.57 -27.46
C LEU A 193 -2.31 10.64 -28.24
N ILE A 194 -2.31 9.36 -27.91
CA ILE A 194 -3.10 8.30 -28.58
C ILE A 194 -3.81 7.48 -27.51
N CYS A 195 -5.10 7.22 -27.69
CA CYS A 195 -5.86 6.29 -26.86
C CYS A 195 -6.50 5.20 -27.71
N ASP A 196 -6.13 3.95 -27.47
CA ASP A 196 -6.67 2.81 -28.24
C ASP A 196 -8.13 2.50 -27.89
N ALA A 197 -8.60 2.89 -26.70
CA ALA A 197 -9.96 2.59 -26.24
C ALA A 197 -11.03 3.46 -26.92
N CYS A 198 -10.76 4.76 -27.06
CA CYS A 198 -11.68 5.71 -27.69
C CYS A 198 -11.21 6.16 -29.10
N ILE A 199 -10.06 5.65 -29.56
CA ILE A 199 -9.44 5.96 -30.86
C ILE A 199 -9.16 7.48 -31.00
N ASP A 200 -8.97 8.15 -29.87
CA ASP A 200 -8.63 9.57 -29.85
C ASP A 200 -7.14 9.76 -30.13
N MET A 201 -6.83 10.75 -30.95
CA MET A 201 -5.48 11.09 -31.36
C MET A 201 -5.35 12.61 -31.41
N GLN A 202 -4.44 13.14 -30.61
CA GLN A 202 -4.26 14.58 -30.44
C GLN A 202 -2.78 14.96 -30.62
N LEU A 203 -2.50 15.93 -31.48
CA LEU A 203 -1.16 16.50 -31.65
C LEU A 203 -0.81 17.40 -30.47
N ILE A 204 0.42 17.29 -29.96
CA ILE A 204 0.92 18.07 -28.83
C ILE A 204 1.94 19.11 -29.27
N VAL A 205 2.96 18.66 -30.02
CA VAL A 205 4.10 19.43 -30.53
C VAL A 205 4.49 18.89 -31.88
#